data_AF-A0A357MD06-F1
#
_entry.id   AF-A0A357MD06-F1
#
_cell.length_a   1.000
_cell.length_b   1.000
_cell.length_c   1.000
_cell.angle_alpha   90.00
_cell.angle_beta   90.00
_cell.angle_gamma   90.00
#
_symmetry.space_group_name_H-M   'P 1'
#
loop_
_entity.id
_entity.type
_entity.pdbx_description
1 polymer ?
#
loop_
_entity_poly.entity_id
_entity_poly.type
_entity_poly.pdbx_seq_one_letter_code
_entity_poly.pdbx_strand_id
1 'polypeptide(L)'
;MAEYMAGSEASFVLTMNDKARSLGLSSRTIFTNATGLSGKDLGFTDPNMHISGETMMTARDTAKLAAALIYHHPDILNISSRTQMHLKNKGLYVSNSNFMLPAMGGIYAYEGTDGLKTGHDNRAGYCIAGSAQRDG
;
A
#
# COMPACT_ATOMS: atom_id res chain seq x y z
N MET A 1 11.51 3.03 -7.66
CA MET A 1 10.43 2.49 -8.54
C MET A 1 9.64 3.64 -9.17
N ALA A 2 9.09 4.57 -8.39
CA ALA A 2 8.36 5.73 -8.91
C ALA A 2 9.15 6.52 -9.98
N GLU A 3 10.38 6.93 -9.67
CA GLU A 3 11.26 7.64 -10.61
C GLU A 3 11.60 6.80 -11.85
N TYR A 4 11.77 5.48 -11.68
CA TYR A 4 12.03 4.58 -12.80
C TYR A 4 10.83 4.50 -13.76
N MET A 5 9.60 4.57 -13.23
CA MET A 5 8.37 4.48 -14.02
C MET A 5 7.96 5.80 -14.69
N ALA A 6 8.17 6.93 -14.01
CA ALA A 6 7.65 8.23 -14.44
C ALA A 6 8.70 9.34 -14.59
N GLY A 7 9.99 9.01 -14.47
CA GLY A 7 11.11 9.97 -14.53
C GLY A 7 11.32 10.76 -13.25
N SER A 8 10.26 11.03 -12.47
CA SER A 8 10.34 11.66 -11.14
C SER A 8 9.20 11.22 -10.23
N GLU A 9 9.38 11.35 -8.92
CA GLU A 9 8.30 11.08 -7.96
C GLU A 9 7.08 11.98 -8.20
N ALA A 10 7.31 13.26 -8.51
CA ALA A 10 6.23 14.20 -8.82
C ALA A 10 5.36 13.74 -10.00
N SER A 11 5.98 13.30 -11.09
CA SER A 11 5.26 12.76 -12.25
C SER A 11 4.52 11.46 -11.92
N PHE A 12 5.10 10.63 -11.06
CA PHE A 12 4.45 9.42 -10.59
C PHE A 12 3.20 9.73 -9.75
N VAL A 13 3.27 10.72 -8.87
CA VAL A 13 2.12 11.16 -8.04
C VAL A 13 0.96 11.69 -8.91
N LEU A 14 1.24 12.39 -10.00
CA LEU A 14 0.21 12.78 -10.97
C LEU A 14 -0.49 11.54 -11.55
N THR A 15 0.30 10.54 -11.93
CA THR A 15 -0.21 9.27 -12.45
C THR A 15 -1.03 8.49 -11.41
N MET A 16 -0.64 8.53 -10.13
CA MET A 16 -1.40 7.93 -9.03
C MET A 16 -2.78 8.58 -8.87
N ASN A 17 -2.85 9.91 -8.90
CA ASN A 17 -4.12 10.64 -8.79
C ASN A 17 -4.99 10.46 -10.05
N ASP A 18 -4.39 10.38 -11.24
CA ASP A 18 -5.10 10.01 -12.47
C ASP A 18 -5.69 8.61 -12.39
N LYS A 19 -4.92 7.65 -11.88
CA LYS A 19 -5.38 6.28 -11.65
C LYS A 19 -6.55 6.27 -10.65
N ALA A 20 -6.45 7.01 -9.55
CA ALA A 20 -7.52 7.14 -8.57
C ALA A 20 -8.83 7.65 -9.20
N ARG A 21 -8.75 8.68 -10.04
CA ARG A 21 -9.89 9.20 -10.80
C ARG A 21 -10.46 8.15 -11.76
N SER A 22 -9.60 7.47 -12.52
CA SER A 22 -10.03 6.44 -13.48
C SER A 22 -10.74 5.25 -12.82
N LEU A 23 -10.38 4.92 -11.57
CA LEU A 23 -11.01 3.88 -10.76
C LEU A 23 -12.29 4.35 -10.05
N GLY A 24 -12.70 5.61 -10.24
CA GLY A 24 -13.88 6.17 -9.57
C GLY A 24 -13.72 6.25 -8.05
N LEU A 25 -12.50 6.48 -7.58
CA LEU A 25 -12.25 6.83 -6.17
C LEU A 25 -12.79 8.25 -5.91
N SER A 26 -13.26 8.50 -4.69
CA SER A 26 -13.84 9.80 -4.36
C SER A 26 -12.77 10.91 -4.40
N SER A 27 -13.21 12.16 -4.55
CA SER A 27 -12.34 13.35 -4.47
C SER A 27 -11.64 13.53 -3.12
N ARG A 28 -11.96 12.69 -2.12
CA ARG A 28 -11.26 12.62 -0.83
C ARG A 28 -9.99 11.76 -0.89
N THR A 29 -9.76 11.07 -2.01
CA THR A 29 -8.51 10.34 -2.26
C THR A 29 -7.49 11.30 -2.87
N ILE A 30 -6.39 11.51 -2.16
CA ILE A 30 -5.29 12.38 -2.57
C ILE A 30 -4.00 11.63 -2.31
N PHE A 31 -3.17 11.46 -3.34
CA PHE A 31 -1.80 10.98 -3.18
C PHE A 31 -0.84 12.17 -3.26
N THR A 32 0.08 12.29 -2.30
CA THR A 32 1.11 13.34 -2.26
C THR A 32 2.52 12.82 -2.50
N ASN A 33 2.73 11.52 -2.30
CA ASN A 33 3.96 10.78 -2.56
C ASN A 33 3.64 9.29 -2.80
N ALA A 34 4.64 8.50 -3.18
CA ALA A 34 4.44 7.07 -3.47
C ALA A 34 4.42 6.17 -2.22
N THR A 35 4.79 6.69 -1.05
CA THR A 35 5.07 5.91 0.16
C THR A 35 3.95 5.93 1.20
N GLY A 36 3.15 7.00 1.21
CA GLY A 36 2.19 7.30 2.27
C GLY A 36 2.80 7.92 3.54
N LEU A 37 4.11 8.16 3.58
CA LEU A 37 4.75 8.85 4.70
C LEU A 37 4.34 10.31 4.75
N SER A 38 4.23 10.85 5.97
CA SER A 38 3.98 12.27 6.16
C SER A 38 5.17 13.10 5.70
N GLY A 39 4.94 14.36 5.32
CA GLY A 39 6.03 15.27 4.95
C GLY A 39 7.08 15.43 6.07
N LYS A 40 6.65 15.26 7.33
CA LYS A 40 7.53 15.27 8.51
C LYS A 40 8.45 14.07 8.55
N ASP A 41 7.93 12.88 8.25
CA ASP A 41 8.70 11.63 8.30
C ASP A 41 9.62 11.47 7.09
N LEU A 42 9.26 12.10 5.96
CA LEU A 42 10.14 12.26 4.80
C LEU A 42 11.26 13.30 5.05
N GLY A 43 11.22 13.99 6.18
CA GLY A 43 12.28 14.90 6.61
C GLY A 43 12.35 16.18 5.79
N PHE A 44 11.21 16.79 5.42
CA PHE A 44 11.04 18.13 4.80
C PHE A 44 12.32 18.78 4.23
N THR A 45 12.97 18.09 3.29
CA THR A 45 14.13 18.61 2.56
C THR A 45 14.18 18.07 1.12
N ASP A 46 13.13 17.38 0.65
CA ASP A 46 13.01 17.09 -0.79
C ASP A 46 12.33 18.28 -1.49
N PRO A 47 13.10 19.12 -2.21
CA PRO A 47 12.54 20.24 -2.98
C PRO A 47 11.61 19.76 -4.13
N ASN A 48 11.57 18.45 -4.42
CA ASN A 48 10.74 17.87 -5.46
C ASN A 48 9.39 17.33 -4.95
N MET A 49 9.00 17.60 -3.71
CA MET A 49 7.68 17.23 -3.21
C MET A 49 6.63 18.24 -3.74
N HIS A 50 5.99 17.90 -4.86
CA HIS A 50 5.16 18.84 -5.63
C HIS A 50 3.71 19.00 -5.13
N ILE A 51 3.21 18.08 -4.28
CA ILE A 51 1.84 18.18 -3.74
C ILE A 51 1.92 18.39 -2.23
N SER A 52 1.55 19.59 -1.78
CA SER A 52 1.44 19.91 -0.36
C SER A 52 0.25 19.17 0.28
N GLY A 53 0.42 18.78 1.54
CA GLY A 53 -0.58 18.06 2.32
C GLY A 53 -0.23 16.59 2.54
N GLU A 54 -1.22 15.82 2.99
CA GLU A 54 -1.04 14.41 3.35
C GLU A 54 -1.70 13.50 2.32
N THR A 55 -1.16 12.28 2.21
CA THR A 55 -1.86 11.23 1.48
C THR A 55 -3.10 10.82 2.25
N MET A 56 -4.25 10.85 1.59
CA MET A 56 -5.57 10.61 2.19
C MET A 56 -6.36 9.65 1.33
N MET A 57 -7.10 8.75 1.96
CA MET A 57 -8.04 7.85 1.28
C MET A 57 -9.12 7.41 2.27
N THR A 58 -10.37 7.28 1.81
CA THR A 58 -11.45 6.75 2.66
C THR A 58 -11.39 5.23 2.70
N ALA A 59 -11.89 4.59 3.77
CA ALA A 59 -11.94 3.12 3.84
C ALA A 59 -12.67 2.49 2.62
N ARG A 60 -13.71 3.16 2.11
CA ARG A 60 -14.43 2.74 0.90
C ARG A 60 -13.53 2.80 -0.34
N ASP A 61 -12.78 3.87 -0.51
CA ASP A 61 -11.86 4.02 -1.65
C ASP A 61 -10.69 3.04 -1.53
N THR A 62 -10.19 2.77 -0.32
CA THR A 62 -9.20 1.73 -0.05
C THR A 62 -9.70 0.35 -0.48
N ALA A 63 -10.94 -0.01 -0.14
CA ALA A 63 -11.54 -1.28 -0.53
C ALA A 63 -11.71 -1.39 -2.07
N LYS A 64 -12.13 -0.31 -2.73
CA LYS A 64 -12.21 -0.25 -4.21
C LYS A 64 -10.84 -0.44 -4.86
N LEU A 65 -9.82 0.26 -4.37
CA LEU A 65 -8.47 0.15 -4.89
C LEU A 65 -7.90 -1.26 -4.70
N ALA A 66 -8.09 -1.85 -3.51
CA ALA A 66 -7.69 -3.22 -3.21
C ALA A 66 -8.38 -4.23 -4.14
N ALA A 67 -9.69 -4.10 -4.33
CA ALA A 67 -10.45 -4.97 -5.23
C ALA A 67 -9.97 -4.84 -6.68
N ALA A 68 -9.77 -3.62 -7.18
CA ALA A 68 -9.25 -3.38 -8.53
C ALA A 68 -7.84 -3.96 -8.71
N LEU A 69 -6.97 -3.81 -7.70
CA LEU A 69 -5.63 -4.37 -7.72
C LEU A 69 -5.65 -5.90 -7.82
N ILE A 70 -6.42 -6.58 -6.96
CA ILE A 70 -6.53 -8.04 -6.98
C ILE A 70 -7.15 -8.52 -8.30
N TYR A 71 -8.18 -7.84 -8.80
CA TYR A 71 -8.87 -8.24 -10.02
C TYR A 71 -7.97 -8.13 -11.25
N HIS A 72 -7.20 -7.04 -11.39
CA HIS A 72 -6.36 -6.80 -12.56
C HIS A 72 -4.94 -7.41 -12.43
N HIS A 73 -4.46 -7.61 -11.21
CA HIS A 73 -3.12 -8.10 -10.90
C HIS A 73 -3.15 -9.13 -9.76
N PRO A 74 -3.82 -10.29 -9.94
CA PRO A 74 -4.00 -11.29 -8.89
C PRO A 74 -2.66 -11.89 -8.40
N ASP A 75 -1.60 -11.79 -9.20
CA ASP A 75 -0.24 -12.17 -8.83
C ASP A 75 0.31 -11.40 -7.64
N ILE A 76 -0.26 -10.23 -7.29
CA ILE A 76 0.08 -9.50 -6.07
C ILE A 76 -0.08 -10.36 -4.82
N LEU A 77 -1.06 -11.28 -4.81
CA LEU A 77 -1.32 -12.18 -3.69
C LEU A 77 -0.17 -13.16 -3.46
N ASN A 78 0.59 -13.52 -4.50
CA ASN A 78 1.80 -14.34 -4.36
C ASN A 78 2.91 -13.64 -3.57
N ILE A 79 2.85 -12.30 -3.45
CA ILE A 79 3.79 -11.48 -2.71
C ILE A 79 3.20 -11.14 -1.33
N SER A 80 1.97 -10.65 -1.27
CA SER A 80 1.35 -10.18 -0.02
C SER A 80 1.06 -11.30 0.99
N SER A 81 0.91 -12.54 0.53
CA SER A 81 0.70 -13.72 1.38
C SER A 81 1.97 -14.31 1.97
N ARG A 82 3.16 -13.89 1.50
CA ARG A 82 4.43 -14.44 2.00
C ARG A 82 4.68 -13.96 3.41
N THR A 83 5.03 -14.88 4.30
CA THR A 83 5.36 -14.59 5.69
C THR A 83 6.70 -13.86 5.83
N GLN A 84 7.66 -14.16 4.96
CA GLN A 84 8.95 -13.52 4.88
C GLN A 84 9.44 -13.41 3.43
N MET A 85 10.29 -12.44 3.15
CA MET A 85 10.97 -12.28 1.87
C MET A 85 12.48 -12.12 2.06
N HIS A 86 13.26 -12.92 1.33
CA HIS A 86 14.71 -12.76 1.29
C HIS A 86 15.10 -11.72 0.23
N LEU A 87 15.62 -10.59 0.68
CA LEU A 87 16.26 -9.59 -0.17
C LEU A 87 17.71 -10.00 -0.42
N LYS A 88 17.92 -10.91 -1.38
CA LYS A 88 19.24 -11.53 -1.69
C LYS A 88 20.36 -10.50 -1.81
N ASN A 89 20.11 -9.39 -2.52
CA ASN A 89 21.09 -8.33 -2.75
C ASN A 89 21.51 -7.59 -1.47
N LYS A 90 20.74 -7.72 -0.38
CA LYS A 90 21.01 -7.13 0.93
C LYS A 90 21.34 -8.16 2.01
N GLY A 91 21.27 -9.46 1.69
CA GLY A 91 21.46 -10.55 2.66
C GLY A 91 20.47 -10.52 3.84
N LEU A 92 19.26 -9.95 3.64
CA LEU A 92 18.30 -9.68 4.71
C LEU A 92 16.97 -10.40 4.46
N TYR A 93 16.39 -10.94 5.53
CA TYR A 93 14.99 -11.39 5.55
C TYR A 93 14.11 -10.28 6.12
N VAL A 94 13.02 -9.97 5.40
CA VAL A 94 12.00 -9.02 5.85
C VAL A 94 10.73 -9.79 6.17
N SER A 95 10.24 -9.63 7.40
CA SER A 95 8.98 -10.23 7.84
C SER A 95 7.77 -9.43 7.35
N ASN A 96 6.70 -10.15 7.02
CA ASN A 96 5.42 -9.52 6.74
C ASN A 96 4.87 -8.84 8.01
N SER A 97 4.21 -7.71 7.83
CA SER A 97 3.57 -6.97 8.92
C SER A 97 2.08 -7.29 9.04
N ASN A 98 1.50 -8.02 8.08
CA ASN A 98 0.14 -8.52 8.18
C ASN A 98 0.08 -9.79 9.04
N PHE A 99 -0.18 -9.62 10.33
CA PHE A 99 -0.32 -10.74 11.27
C PHE A 99 -1.61 -11.56 11.10
N MET A 100 -2.50 -11.17 10.19
CA MET A 100 -3.71 -11.93 9.90
C MET A 100 -3.47 -13.11 8.95
N LEU A 101 -2.30 -13.20 8.30
CA LEU A 101 -1.96 -14.35 7.47
C LEU A 101 -2.01 -15.66 8.27
N PRO A 102 -2.73 -16.71 7.83
CA PRO A 102 -2.85 -17.96 8.56
C PRO A 102 -1.50 -18.58 8.93
N ALA A 103 -0.54 -18.49 8.01
CA ALA A 103 0.82 -19.00 8.19
C ALA A 103 1.63 -18.26 9.27
N MET A 104 1.15 -17.13 9.79
CA MET A 104 1.73 -16.48 10.98
C MET A 104 1.40 -17.24 12.27
N GLY A 105 0.31 -18.01 12.32
CA GLY A 105 -0.05 -18.89 13.44
C GLY A 105 -0.34 -18.20 14.79
N GLY A 106 -0.51 -16.87 14.81
CA GLY A 106 -0.75 -16.09 16.03
C GLY A 106 -2.24 -15.82 16.32
N ILE A 107 -2.54 -15.12 17.42
CA ILE A 107 -3.91 -14.77 17.84
C ILE A 107 -4.68 -13.90 16.84
N TYR A 108 -3.96 -13.24 15.93
CA TYR A 108 -4.54 -12.38 14.89
C TYR A 108 -4.77 -13.13 13.57
N ALA A 109 -4.27 -14.37 13.45
CA ALA A 109 -4.41 -15.16 12.24
C ALA A 109 -5.89 -15.37 11.91
N TYR A 110 -6.25 -15.12 10.66
CA TYR A 110 -7.61 -15.24 10.18
C TYR A 110 -7.64 -16.11 8.93
N GLU A 111 -8.43 -17.19 9.00
CA GLU A 111 -8.57 -18.17 7.92
C GLU A 111 -8.98 -17.49 6.60
N GLY A 112 -8.30 -17.88 5.53
CA GLY A 112 -8.51 -17.35 4.19
C GLY A 112 -7.72 -16.08 3.86
N THR A 113 -7.08 -15.40 4.83
CA THR A 113 -6.34 -14.16 4.56
C THR A 113 -5.15 -14.40 3.63
N ASP A 114 -5.09 -13.62 2.54
CA ASP A 114 -4.07 -13.71 1.49
C ASP A 114 -3.34 -12.37 1.21
N GLY A 115 -3.73 -11.30 1.89
CA GLY A 115 -3.15 -9.98 1.70
C GLY A 115 -3.82 -8.89 2.56
N LEU A 116 -3.56 -7.60 2.32
CA LEU A 116 -2.68 -7.04 1.28
C LEU A 116 -1.59 -6.16 1.90
N LYS A 117 -1.98 -5.11 2.63
CA LYS A 117 -1.03 -4.10 3.11
C LYS A 117 -1.47 -3.46 4.41
N THR A 118 -0.53 -3.34 5.34
CA THR A 118 -0.65 -2.57 6.59
C THR A 118 -0.17 -1.13 6.39
N GLY A 119 -0.58 -0.21 7.25
CA GLY A 119 -0.07 1.15 7.29
C GLY A 119 -0.04 1.66 8.72
N HIS A 120 0.97 2.45 9.05
CA HIS A 120 1.07 3.09 10.35
C HIS A 120 1.80 4.42 10.23
N ASP A 121 1.18 5.46 10.78
CA ASP A 121 1.84 6.69 11.17
C ASP A 121 1.13 7.23 12.43
N ASN A 122 1.75 8.20 13.11
CA ASN A 122 1.24 8.73 14.38
C ASN A 122 -0.15 9.38 14.28
N ARG A 123 -0.55 9.83 13.09
CA ARG A 123 -1.84 10.48 12.83
C ARG A 123 -2.90 9.48 12.36
N ALA A 124 -2.56 8.57 11.45
CA ALA A 124 -3.50 7.57 10.92
C ALA A 124 -3.73 6.40 11.89
N GLY A 125 -2.79 6.14 12.80
CA GLY A 125 -2.81 4.96 13.66
C GLY A 125 -2.57 3.68 12.87
N TYR A 126 -2.97 2.54 13.42
CA TYR A 126 -2.80 1.24 12.78
C TYR A 126 -3.93 0.96 11.77
N CYS A 127 -3.56 0.91 10.49
CA CYS A 127 -4.48 0.64 9.38
C CYS A 127 -4.12 -0.67 8.67
N ILE A 128 -5.11 -1.34 8.09
CA ILE A 128 -4.93 -2.49 7.22
C ILE A 128 -5.94 -2.48 6.06
N ALA A 129 -5.45 -2.76 4.86
CA ALA A 129 -6.26 -3.22 3.73
C ALA A 129 -6.04 -4.73 3.59
N GLY A 130 -7.04 -5.51 3.97
CA GLY A 130 -7.00 -6.97 3.98
C GLY A 130 -7.80 -7.58 2.82
N SER A 131 -7.40 -8.78 2.40
CA SER A 131 -8.18 -9.66 1.53
C SER A 131 -8.20 -11.06 2.12
N ALA A 132 -9.30 -11.77 1.91
CA ALA A 132 -9.45 -13.17 2.29
C ALA A 132 -10.39 -13.89 1.33
N GLN A 133 -10.04 -15.12 0.96
CA GLN A 133 -10.89 -16.01 0.18
C GLN A 133 -11.28 -17.24 1.01
N ARG A 134 -12.57 -17.60 0.95
CA ARG A 134 -13.13 -18.81 1.58
C ARG A 134 -14.13 -19.43 0.62
N ASP A 135 -14.01 -20.73 0.40
CA ASP A 135 -14.98 -21.54 -0.35
C ASP A 135 -15.21 -21.16 -1.82
N GLY A 136 -14.25 -20.49 -2.46
CA GLY A 136 -14.28 -20.15 -3.90
C GLY A 136 -14.67 -18.71 -4.17
#